data_AF-A0A0Q0C4G9-F1
#
_entry.id   AF-A0A0Q0C4G9-F1
#
_cell.length_a   1.000
_cell.length_b   1.000
_cell.length_c   1.000
_cell.angle_alpha   90.00
_cell.angle_beta   90.00
_cell.angle_gamma   90.00
#
_symmetry.space_group_name_H-M   'P 1'
#
loop_
_entity.id
_entity.type
_entity.pdbx_description
1 polymer ?
#
loop_
_entity_poly.entity_id
_entity_poly.type
_entity_poly.pdbx_seq_one_letter_code
_entity_poly.pdbx_strand_id
1 'polypeptide(L)'
;MPGAREDYKWGGVRVFSVAEKKMFAVMDLTGQDLSFKVHPELFLGYVDRPGIRPAPYLARAHWISVADLHTLSDDEVRDLLTRSHQLVVAKLPKRQQIGLKL
;
A
#
# COMPACT_ATOMS: atom_id res chain seq x y z
N MET A 1 -4.82 1.11 11.83
CA MET A 1 -3.46 0.53 11.64
C MET A 1 -2.49 1.26 12.57
N PRO A 2 -1.67 0.57 13.37
CA PRO A 2 -0.80 1.21 14.38
C PRO A 2 0.29 2.08 13.76
N GLY A 3 0.43 3.33 14.21
CA GLY A 3 1.50 4.24 13.75
C GLY A 3 1.39 4.70 12.29
N ALA A 4 0.24 4.45 11.64
CA ALA A 4 -0.04 4.97 10.31
C ALA A 4 -0.28 6.48 10.35
N ARG A 5 0.23 7.19 9.33
CA ARG A 5 0.05 8.62 9.09
C ARG A 5 -0.38 8.85 7.66
N GLU A 6 -1.23 9.84 7.46
CA GLU A 6 -1.66 10.33 6.16
C GLU A 6 -1.02 11.70 5.90
N ASP A 7 -0.41 11.85 4.73
CA ASP A 7 0.17 13.10 4.23
C ASP A 7 -0.31 13.37 2.81
N TYR A 8 -0.36 14.63 2.41
CA TYR A 8 -0.63 15.04 1.02
C TYR A 8 0.69 15.44 0.35
N LYS A 9 1.02 14.78 -0.76
CA LYS A 9 2.27 15.01 -1.51
C LYS A 9 1.98 15.21 -3.00
N TRP A 10 2.98 15.66 -3.74
CA TRP A 10 2.96 15.73 -5.22
C TRP A 10 1.69 16.35 -5.82
N GLY A 11 1.29 17.52 -5.32
CA GLY A 11 0.11 18.21 -5.84
C GLY A 11 -1.23 17.69 -5.33
N GLY A 12 -1.24 16.88 -4.26
CA GLY A 12 -2.43 16.46 -3.50
C GLY A 12 -2.74 14.96 -3.54
N VAL A 13 -1.79 14.14 -4.00
CA VAL A 13 -1.80 12.69 -3.83
C VAL A 13 -1.73 12.36 -2.34
N ARG A 14 -2.64 11.50 -1.86
CA ARG A 14 -2.63 11.01 -0.48
C ARG A 14 -1.61 9.90 -0.32
N VAL A 15 -0.72 10.05 0.65
CA VAL A 15 0.34 9.10 0.93
C VAL A 15 0.20 8.61 2.35
N PHE A 16 0.10 7.29 2.51
CA PHE A 16 0.02 6.62 3.79
C PHE A 16 1.38 6.04 4.17
N SER A 17 1.88 6.40 5.34
CA SER A 17 3.20 6.01 5.82
C SER A 17 3.18 5.52 7.26
N VAL A 18 4.20 4.76 7.63
CA VAL A 18 4.48 4.29 9.00
C VAL A 18 5.92 4.68 9.36
N ALA A 19 6.21 4.83 10.65
CA ALA A 19 7.52 5.25 11.15
C ALA A 19 8.04 6.51 10.41
N GLU A 20 7.20 7.54 10.40
CA GLU A 20 7.39 8.85 9.76
C GLU A 20 7.41 8.89 8.23
N LYS A 21 8.19 8.02 7.57
CA LYS A 21 8.50 8.20 6.13
C LYS A 21 8.33 6.94 5.30
N LYS A 22 8.02 5.79 5.90
CA LYS A 22 7.96 4.51 5.18
C LYS A 22 6.55 4.32 4.63
N MET A 23 6.39 4.61 3.34
CA MET A 23 5.12 4.52 2.64
C MET A 23 4.67 3.05 2.50
N PHE A 24 3.39 2.80 2.72
CA PHE A 24 2.77 1.50 2.49
C PHE A 24 1.54 1.57 1.57
N ALA A 25 0.94 2.76 1.38
CA ALA A 25 -0.09 2.97 0.38
C ALA A 25 -0.04 4.41 -0.14
N VAL A 26 -0.53 4.60 -1.36
CA VAL A 26 -0.64 5.88 -2.06
C VAL A 26 -1.95 5.88 -2.81
N MET A 27 -2.73 6.94 -2.68
CA MET A 27 -3.99 7.12 -3.38
C MET A 27 -3.92 8.42 -4.18
N ASP A 28 -4.40 8.36 -5.42
CA ASP A 28 -4.41 9.52 -6.28
C ASP A 28 -5.39 10.61 -5.79
N LEU A 29 -5.38 11.75 -6.48
CA LEU A 29 -6.22 12.90 -6.18
C LEU A 29 -7.72 12.61 -6.34
N THR A 30 -8.08 11.74 -7.30
CA THR A 30 -9.47 11.41 -7.59
C THR A 30 -10.04 10.36 -6.61
N GLY A 31 -9.16 9.69 -5.85
CA GLY A 31 -9.53 8.63 -4.93
C GLY A 31 -9.90 7.31 -5.62
N GLN A 32 -9.57 7.17 -6.90
CA GLN A 32 -9.94 6.01 -7.72
C GLN A 32 -8.77 5.03 -7.87
N ASP A 33 -7.54 5.55 -7.94
CA ASP A 33 -6.33 4.72 -8.06
C ASP A 33 -5.66 4.57 -6.69
N LEU A 34 -5.63 3.33 -6.20
CA LEU A 34 -4.96 2.96 -4.96
C LEU A 34 -3.76 2.06 -5.25
N SER A 35 -2.59 2.53 -4.86
CA SER A 35 -1.32 1.84 -5.00
C SER A 35 -0.78 1.39 -3.64
N PHE A 36 -0.39 0.12 -3.52
CA PHE A 36 0.16 -0.41 -2.27
C PHE A 36 1.12 -1.58 -2.52
N LYS A 37 1.87 -1.94 -1.49
CA LYS A 37 2.87 -3.00 -1.55
C LYS A 37 2.24 -4.37 -1.31
N VAL A 38 2.63 -5.35 -2.12
CA VAL A 38 2.27 -6.76 -1.92
C VAL A 38 3.49 -7.63 -1.71
N HIS A 39 3.25 -8.86 -1.26
CA HIS A 39 4.28 -9.89 -1.18
C HIS A 39 4.82 -10.19 -2.59
N PRO A 40 6.15 -10.36 -2.77
CA PRO A 40 6.75 -10.63 -4.08
C PRO A 40 6.13 -11.84 -4.80
N GLU A 41 5.84 -12.89 -4.05
CA GLU A 41 5.20 -14.13 -4.53
C GLU A 41 3.77 -13.94 -5.04
N LEU A 42 3.04 -12.93 -4.54
CA LEU A 42 1.67 -12.62 -4.97
C LEU A 42 1.63 -11.56 -6.07
N PHE A 43 2.75 -10.90 -6.37
CA PHE A 43 2.79 -9.74 -7.26
C PHE A 43 2.21 -10.05 -8.65
N LEU A 44 2.67 -11.13 -9.28
CA LEU A 44 2.18 -11.52 -10.61
C LEU A 44 0.70 -11.91 -10.57
N GLY A 45 0.28 -12.68 -9.56
CA GLY A 45 -1.13 -13.09 -9.41
C GLY A 45 -2.08 -11.90 -9.20
N TYR A 46 -1.64 -10.81 -8.56
CA TYR A 46 -2.42 -9.59 -8.51
C TYR A 46 -2.45 -8.85 -9.84
N VAL A 47 -1.30 -8.71 -10.53
CA VAL A 47 -1.21 -8.03 -11.83
C VAL A 47 -2.01 -8.74 -12.93
N ASP A 48 -2.21 -10.05 -12.81
CA ASP A 48 -3.05 -10.82 -13.73
C ASP A 48 -4.56 -10.58 -13.53
N ARG A 49 -4.97 -9.91 -12.44
CA ARG A 49 -6.38 -9.56 -12.22
C ARG A 49 -6.77 -8.34 -13.07
N PRO A 50 -7.94 -8.35 -13.72
CA PRO A 50 -8.47 -7.18 -14.41
C PRO A 50 -8.52 -5.94 -13.48
N GLY A 51 -8.09 -4.78 -13.98
CA GLY A 51 -8.10 -3.53 -13.21
C GLY A 51 -6.91 -3.34 -12.26
N ILE A 52 -6.03 -4.33 -12.13
CA ILE A 52 -4.79 -4.23 -11.35
C ILE A 52 -3.61 -4.16 -12.30
N ARG A 53 -2.68 -3.26 -12.01
CA ARG A 53 -1.47 -3.04 -12.81
C ARG A 53 -0.24 -2.85 -11.93
N PRO A 54 0.97 -3.04 -12.46
CA PRO A 54 2.19 -2.66 -11.75
C PRO A 54 2.18 -1.17 -11.42
N ALA A 55 2.50 -0.80 -10.19
CA ALA A 55 2.50 0.60 -9.80
C ALA A 55 3.58 1.39 -10.55
N PRO A 56 3.24 2.54 -11.15
CA PRO A 56 4.22 3.39 -11.82
C PRO A 56 5.41 3.69 -10.91
N TYR A 57 6.62 3.52 -11.42
CA TYR A 57 7.90 3.74 -10.72
C TYR A 57 8.19 2.85 -9.50
N LEU A 58 7.18 2.20 -8.91
CA LEU A 58 7.30 1.39 -7.67
C LEU A 58 7.17 -0.12 -7.91
N ALA A 59 6.85 -0.56 -9.13
CA ALA A 59 6.71 -1.97 -9.49
C ALA A 59 7.95 -2.83 -9.13
N ARG A 60 9.17 -2.28 -9.25
CA ARG A 60 10.42 -2.99 -8.86
C ARG A 60 10.46 -3.36 -7.38
N ALA A 61 9.69 -2.67 -6.55
CA ALA A 61 9.53 -2.97 -5.14
C ALA A 61 8.25 -3.78 -4.85
N HIS A 62 7.65 -4.42 -5.86
CA HIS A 62 6.40 -5.19 -5.75
C HIS A 62 5.21 -4.36 -5.25
N TRP A 63 5.04 -3.17 -5.85
CA TRP A 63 3.84 -2.36 -5.66
C TRP A 63 2.90 -2.53 -6.83
N ILE A 64 1.62 -2.68 -6.53
CA ILE A 64 0.53 -2.73 -7.51
C ILE A 64 -0.33 -1.47 -7.36
N SER A 65 -1.06 -1.13 -8.43
CA SER A 65 -2.07 -0.10 -8.50
C SER A 65 -3.39 -0.73 -8.91
N VAL A 66 -4.44 -0.45 -8.14
CA VAL A 66 -5.81 -0.82 -8.46
C VAL A 66 -6.46 0.42 -9.03
N ALA A 67 -6.77 0.40 -10.33
CA ALA A 67 -7.26 1.58 -11.06
C ALA A 67 -8.72 1.93 -10.72
N ASP A 68 -9.49 0.94 -10.26
CA ASP A 68 -10.86 1.13 -9.82
C ASP A 68 -11.10 0.34 -8.52
N LEU A 69 -11.11 1.07 -7.40
CA LEU A 69 -11.37 0.50 -6.08
C LEU A 69 -12.75 -0.17 -5.97
N HIS A 70 -13.73 0.21 -6.79
CA HIS A 70 -15.07 -0.39 -6.76
C HIS A 70 -15.08 -1.85 -7.21
N THR A 71 -14.00 -2.31 -7.84
CA THR A 71 -13.82 -3.73 -8.20
C THR A 71 -13.47 -4.62 -7.01
N LEU A 72 -13.09 -4.02 -5.87
CA LEU A 72 -12.74 -4.72 -4.63
C LEU A 72 -13.77 -4.42 -3.56
N SER A 73 -14.02 -5.40 -2.69
CA SER A 73 -14.85 -5.15 -1.49
C SER A 73 -14.08 -4.33 -0.45
N ASP A 74 -14.79 -3.56 0.38
CA ASP A 74 -14.19 -2.79 1.48
C ASP A 74 -13.35 -3.66 2.43
N ASP A 75 -13.78 -4.90 2.65
CA ASP A 75 -13.06 -5.87 3.48
C ASP A 75 -11.76 -6.33 2.82
N GLU A 76 -11.80 -6.60 1.50
CA GLU A 76 -10.61 -6.94 0.73
C GLU A 76 -9.61 -5.77 0.72
N VAL A 77 -10.08 -4.54 0.50
CA VAL A 77 -9.22 -3.34 0.53
C VAL A 77 -8.58 -3.17 1.90
N ARG A 78 -9.35 -3.33 2.98
CA ARG A 78 -8.84 -3.21 4.35
C ARG A 78 -7.76 -4.26 4.64
N ASP A 79 -7.98 -5.50 4.23
CA ASP A 79 -7.02 -6.59 4.42
C ASP A 79 -5.74 -6.36 3.59
N LEU A 80 -5.86 -5.94 2.34
CA LEU A 80 -4.73 -5.61 1.47
C LEU A 80 -3.87 -4.48 2.04
N LEU A 81 -4.51 -3.40 2.51
CA LEU A 81 -3.81 -2.28 3.15
C LEU A 81 -3.14 -2.71 4.46
N THR A 82 -3.79 -3.58 5.23
CA THR A 82 -3.23 -4.13 6.47
C THR A 82 -2.00 -4.99 6.19
N ARG A 83 -2.05 -5.86 5.18
CA ARG A 83 -0.91 -6.66 4.74
C ARG A 83 0.24 -5.78 4.23
N SER A 84 -0.07 -4.76 3.41
CA SER A 84 0.93 -3.79 2.95
C SER A 84 1.61 -3.06 4.11
N HIS A 85 0.83 -2.63 5.10
CA HIS A 85 1.35 -2.01 6.32
C HIS A 85 2.30 -2.95 7.07
N GLN A 86 1.88 -4.19 7.32
CA GLN A 86 2.70 -5.18 8.03
C GLN A 86 3.98 -5.53 7.27
N LEU A 87 3.94 -5.58 5.93
CA LEU A 87 5.13 -5.75 5.08
C LEU A 87 6.16 -4.63 5.26
N VAL A 88 5.70 -3.39 5.40
CA VAL A 88 6.58 -2.25 5.61
C VAL A 88 7.12 -2.23 7.03
N VAL A 89 6.27 -2.52 8.04
CA VAL A 89 6.69 -2.65 9.45
C VAL A 89 7.76 -3.73 9.60
N ALA A 90 7.59 -4.89 8.94
CA ALA A 90 8.56 -5.99 9.01
C ALA A 90 9.96 -5.61 8.51
N LYS A 91 10.09 -4.59 7.65
CA LYS A 91 11.37 -4.05 7.15
C LYS A 91 11.99 -2.99 8.04
N LEU A 92 11.31 -2.54 9.09
CA LEU A 92 11.87 -1.58 10.06
C LEU A 92 12.90 -2.27 10.98
N PRO A 93 13.83 -1.53 11.59
CA PRO A 93 14.64 -2.04 12.68
C PRO A 93 13.78 -2.63 13.81
N LYS A 94 14.19 -3.75 14.42
CA LYS A 94 13.40 -4.46 15.45
C LYS A 94 12.86 -3.56 16.56
N ARG A 95 13.64 -2.55 16.98
CA ARG A 95 13.21 -1.57 18.00
C ARG A 95 12.01 -0.74 17.57
N GLN A 96 11.91 -0.38 16.29
CA GLN A 96 10.81 0.40 15.74
C GLN A 96 9.57 -0.47 15.43
N GLN A 97 9.71 -1.79 15.37
CA GLN A 97 8.58 -2.70 15.14
C GLN A 97 7.68 -2.86 16.38
N ILE A 98 8.21 -2.57 17.58
CA ILE A 98 7.50 -2.73 18.84
C ILE A 98 6.28 -1.82 18.86
N GLY A 99 5.09 -2.39 19.07
CA GLY A 99 3.82 -1.67 19.06
C GLY A 99 3.26 -1.35 17.67
N LEU A 100 3.95 -1.72 16.58
CA LEU A 100 3.48 -1.51 15.20
C LEU A 100 2.99 -2.78 14.50
N LYS A 101 3.40 -3.95 15.01
CA LYS A 101 2.88 -5.24 14.55
C LYS A 101 1.47 -5.47 15.07
N LEU A 102 0.63 -6.07 14.22
CA LEU A 102 -0.70 -6.55 14.57
C LEU A 102 -0.63 -8.00 15.04
#